data_AF-A0A0E0D3R0-F1
#
_entry.id   AF-A0A0E0D3R0-F1
#
_cell.length_a   1.000
_cell.length_b   1.000
_cell.length_c   1.000
_cell.angle_alpha   90.00
_cell.angle_beta   90.00
_cell.angle_gamma   90.00
#
_symmetry.space_group_name_H-M   'P 1'
#
loop_
_entity.id
_entity.type
_entity.pdbx_description
1 polymer ?
#
loop_
_entity_poly.entity_id
_entity_poly.type
_entity_poly.pdbx_seq_one_letter_code
_entity_poly.pdbx_strand_id
1 'polypeptide(L)'
;MERVLKDDAVEEKGERARMAAFIGAMAIADLVKTTLGPKGMDKILQSTGRGRSVTVTNDGATILKSLHIDNPAAKDKEYFAELAVDAVLRLKGSTNLESIQILKKPGGSLKDSFLDEGFILDKKIGLGQPKRIENAKILVANTAMDTDKLIYNFPEELFADAGILAIEHADFEGIERLALVTGGDIASTFDNPESVKLGHCNVIEEIMIGEDKLIHFSGVAMGQACTIVLRGASEHVLDEAERSLHDALCVLSQTVNDTRVLFGGGWPEMVMAKAVDDLARKTPGKKSHAIDAFSRALQAIPTIIADNAGLDSAELISQLRAEHHKENCTAGIDVITGSVGDMQKRGISEAFKVKQAILLSATEAAEMILRVDEIITCAPRRREDRM
;
A
#
# COMPACT_ATOMS: atom_id res chain seq x y z
N MET A 1 -2.49 -27.45 48.32
CA MET A 1 -2.36 -27.41 46.84
C MET A 1 -1.28 -26.40 46.54
N GLU A 2 -0.12 -26.86 46.04
CA GLU A 2 0.90 -25.95 45.50
C GLU A 2 0.30 -25.16 44.33
N ARG A 3 0.48 -23.84 44.32
CA ARG A 3 0.16 -23.01 43.16
C ARG A 3 1.12 -23.37 42.03
N VAL A 4 0.58 -23.81 40.90
CA VAL A 4 1.37 -24.17 39.69
C VAL A 4 1.92 -22.91 38.99
N LEU A 5 1.24 -21.78 39.12
CA LEU A 5 1.61 -20.51 38.49
C LEU A 5 2.28 -19.55 39.49
N LYS A 6 3.14 -18.66 38.97
CA LYS A 6 3.77 -17.56 39.73
C LYS A 6 2.72 -16.61 40.29
N ASP A 7 3.01 -15.95 41.40
CA ASP A 7 2.18 -14.85 41.91
C ASP A 7 2.05 -13.76 40.84
N ASP A 8 0.85 -13.18 40.71
CA ASP A 8 0.45 -12.21 39.68
C ASP A 8 0.26 -12.77 38.25
N ALA A 9 0.41 -14.09 38.03
CA ALA A 9 0.00 -14.71 36.76
C ALA A 9 -1.52 -14.87 36.70
N VAL A 10 -2.11 -14.61 35.53
CA VAL A 10 -3.55 -14.74 35.28
C VAL A 10 -3.79 -15.89 34.33
N GLU A 11 -4.78 -16.72 34.67
CA GLU A 11 -5.17 -17.88 33.88
C GLU A 11 -6.68 -17.83 33.64
N GLU A 12 -7.06 -17.84 32.36
CA GLU A 12 -8.44 -17.99 31.92
C GLU A 12 -8.59 -19.35 31.24
N LYS A 13 -9.50 -20.19 31.73
CA LYS A 13 -9.76 -21.53 31.19
C LYS A 13 -11.13 -21.66 30.55
N GLY A 14 -11.22 -22.53 29.55
CA GLY A 14 -12.45 -23.01 28.93
C GLY A 14 -13.28 -21.88 28.34
N GLU A 15 -14.46 -21.65 28.90
CA GLU A 15 -15.41 -20.67 28.39
C GLU A 15 -14.91 -19.23 28.51
N ARG A 16 -14.15 -18.91 29.56
CA ARG A 16 -13.62 -17.55 29.77
C ARG A 16 -12.58 -17.17 28.72
N ALA A 17 -11.65 -18.08 28.43
CA ALA A 17 -10.64 -17.90 27.39
C ALA A 17 -11.28 -17.69 26.00
N ARG A 18 -12.29 -18.51 25.65
CA ARG A 18 -13.03 -18.35 24.40
C ARG A 18 -13.76 -17.01 24.33
N MET A 19 -14.41 -16.61 25.41
CA MET A 19 -15.12 -15.33 25.49
C MET A 19 -14.16 -14.15 25.31
N ALA A 20 -13.01 -14.17 25.97
CA ALA A 20 -11.98 -13.13 25.84
C ALA A 20 -11.45 -13.02 24.40
N ALA A 21 -11.18 -14.16 23.76
CA ALA A 21 -10.71 -14.18 22.38
C ALA A 21 -11.78 -13.64 21.39
N PHE A 22 -13.05 -13.99 21.56
CA PHE A 22 -14.14 -13.46 20.73
C PHE A 22 -14.36 -11.97 20.93
N ILE A 23 -14.38 -11.49 22.18
CA ILE A 23 -14.53 -10.07 22.49
C ILE A 23 -13.37 -9.27 21.87
N GLY A 24 -12.13 -9.77 21.98
CA GLY A 24 -10.97 -9.12 21.37
C GLY A 24 -11.10 -9.02 19.84
N ALA A 25 -11.44 -10.11 19.17
CA ALA A 25 -11.62 -10.12 17.72
C ALA A 25 -12.78 -9.22 17.26
N MET A 26 -13.92 -9.25 17.96
CA MET A 26 -15.07 -8.40 17.66
C MET A 26 -14.75 -6.92 17.90
N ALA A 27 -14.05 -6.57 18.97
CA ALA A 27 -13.67 -5.20 19.25
C ALA A 27 -12.76 -4.62 18.16
N ILE A 28 -11.81 -5.44 17.65
CA ILE A 28 -10.95 -5.06 16.52
C ILE A 28 -11.78 -4.87 15.25
N ALA A 29 -12.69 -5.81 14.94
CA ALA A 29 -13.55 -5.71 13.77
C ALA A 29 -14.49 -4.49 13.84
N ASP A 30 -15.12 -4.25 14.99
CA ASP A 30 -16.00 -3.11 15.23
C ASP A 30 -15.27 -1.77 15.19
N LEU A 31 -13.99 -1.77 15.56
CA LEU A 31 -13.14 -0.60 15.36
C LEU A 31 -13.03 -0.31 13.86
N VAL A 32 -12.55 -1.25 13.04
CA VAL A 32 -12.22 -0.96 11.63
C VAL A 32 -13.43 -0.96 10.68
N LYS A 33 -14.57 -1.57 11.03
CA LYS A 33 -15.71 -1.72 10.11
C LYS A 33 -16.22 -0.41 9.52
N THR A 34 -16.11 0.70 10.26
CA THR A 34 -16.61 2.01 9.81
C THR A 34 -15.81 2.59 8.66
N THR A 35 -14.61 2.05 8.38
CA THR A 35 -13.75 2.53 7.30
C THR A 35 -14.04 1.80 5.98
N LEU A 36 -14.76 0.67 6.03
CA LEU A 36 -15.01 -0.16 4.86
C LEU A 36 -15.95 0.52 3.83
N GLY A 37 -15.57 0.43 2.56
CA GLY A 37 -16.40 0.84 1.43
C GLY A 37 -16.20 2.30 0.98
N PRO A 38 -16.82 2.71 -0.13
CA PRO A 38 -16.59 4.02 -0.74
C PRO A 38 -17.12 5.20 0.10
N LYS A 39 -18.04 4.93 1.04
CA LYS A 39 -18.58 5.90 2.03
C LYS A 39 -18.07 5.62 3.44
N GLY A 40 -17.01 4.83 3.58
CA GLY A 40 -16.34 4.61 4.86
C GLY A 40 -15.81 5.91 5.45
N MET A 41 -15.78 5.97 6.78
CA MET A 41 -15.33 7.12 7.57
C MET A 41 -13.88 6.95 7.99
N ASP A 42 -13.15 8.07 8.04
CA ASP A 42 -11.79 8.12 8.56
C ASP A 42 -11.79 8.18 10.10
N LYS A 43 -10.71 7.69 10.72
CA LYS A 43 -10.51 7.75 12.17
C LYS A 43 -9.42 8.73 12.54
N ILE A 44 -9.65 9.48 13.61
CA ILE A 44 -8.61 10.33 14.21
C ILE A 44 -7.92 9.56 15.34
N LEU A 45 -6.64 9.25 15.16
CA LEU A 45 -5.74 8.63 16.14
C LEU A 45 -4.85 9.72 16.74
N GLN A 46 -4.72 9.80 18.06
CA GLN A 46 -3.83 10.79 18.68
C GLN A 46 -2.74 10.09 19.48
N SER A 47 -1.48 10.31 19.10
CA SER A 47 -0.35 9.77 19.85
C SER A 47 -0.14 10.53 21.15
N THR A 48 -0.01 9.80 22.25
CA THR A 48 0.30 10.36 23.58
C THR A 48 1.80 10.48 23.84
N GLY A 49 2.65 10.07 22.89
CA GLY A 49 4.11 10.14 22.96
C GLY A 49 4.66 11.58 22.86
N ARG A 50 5.99 11.71 23.01
CA ARG A 50 6.73 12.98 22.79
C ARG A 50 6.64 13.38 21.32
N GLY A 51 5.57 14.08 20.96
CA GLY A 51 5.31 14.50 19.59
C GLY A 51 3.87 14.93 19.32
N ARG A 52 2.88 14.47 20.12
CA ARG A 52 1.44 14.76 19.94
C ARG A 52 1.03 14.86 18.46
N SER A 53 1.39 13.85 17.67
CA SER A 53 0.92 13.74 16.29
C SER A 53 -0.56 13.37 16.33
N VAL A 54 -1.36 14.17 15.62
CA VAL A 54 -2.77 13.86 15.37
C VAL A 54 -2.83 13.24 14.01
N THR A 55 -3.34 12.02 14.00
CA THR A 55 -3.43 11.14 12.87
C THR A 55 -4.84 11.01 12.35
N VAL A 56 -5.13 11.20 11.06
CA VAL A 56 -6.42 10.79 10.47
C VAL A 56 -6.17 9.55 9.60
N THR A 57 -7.05 8.55 9.42
CA THR A 57 -6.83 7.49 8.40
C THR A 57 -8.05 6.60 8.16
N ASN A 58 -8.18 6.09 6.95
CA ASN A 58 -9.18 5.10 6.54
C ASN A 58 -8.61 3.66 6.47
N ASP A 59 -7.30 3.51 6.26
CA ASP A 59 -6.70 2.19 6.05
C ASP A 59 -6.73 1.39 7.36
N GLY A 60 -7.42 0.23 7.32
CA GLY A 60 -7.55 -0.67 8.45
C GLY A 60 -6.20 -1.23 8.91
N ALA A 61 -5.28 -1.53 7.97
CA ALA A 61 -3.95 -2.03 8.33
C ALA A 61 -3.16 -0.94 9.05
N THR A 62 -3.23 0.30 8.55
CA THR A 62 -2.75 1.50 9.23
C THR A 62 -3.41 1.56 10.60
N ILE A 63 -4.72 1.66 10.79
CA ILE A 63 -5.35 1.76 12.13
C ILE A 63 -4.84 0.69 13.13
N LEU A 64 -4.68 -0.57 12.70
CA LEU A 64 -4.21 -1.65 13.56
C LEU A 64 -2.71 -1.58 13.85
N LYS A 65 -1.89 -1.10 12.90
CA LYS A 65 -0.46 -0.82 13.09
C LYS A 65 -0.23 0.54 13.76
N SER A 66 -1.20 1.45 13.66
CA SER A 66 -1.04 2.90 13.81
C SER A 66 -1.38 3.42 15.19
N LEU A 67 -0.83 2.68 16.14
CA LEU A 67 0.12 3.28 17.07
C LEU A 67 1.19 4.21 16.42
N HIS A 68 1.16 4.54 15.11
CA HIS A 68 1.76 5.66 14.36
C HIS A 68 1.24 5.77 12.88
N ILE A 69 0.58 6.91 12.55
CA ILE A 69 0.57 7.70 11.27
C ILE A 69 -0.71 7.81 10.38
N ASP A 70 -0.80 8.99 9.74
CA ASP A 70 -1.81 9.89 9.09
C ASP A 70 -2.34 9.74 7.65
N ASN A 71 -3.50 10.40 7.42
CA ASN A 71 -4.38 10.57 6.25
C ASN A 71 -5.71 11.33 6.49
N PRO A 72 -5.94 12.47 5.79
CA PRO A 72 -7.25 12.68 5.15
C PRO A 72 -7.15 13.25 3.71
N ALA A 73 -7.35 12.43 2.67
CA ALA A 73 -7.55 12.88 1.29
C ALA A 73 -8.44 11.94 0.43
N ALA A 74 -9.76 12.09 0.51
CA ALA A 74 -10.71 11.32 -0.31
C ALA A 74 -11.16 12.01 -1.63
N LYS A 75 -10.63 13.19 -1.98
CA LYS A 75 -11.26 14.06 -3.00
C LYS A 75 -10.78 13.88 -4.44
N ASP A 76 -9.66 13.22 -4.71
CA ASP A 76 -9.06 13.17 -6.06
C ASP A 76 -8.66 11.75 -6.53
N LYS A 77 -9.41 10.72 -6.11
CA LYS A 77 -9.06 9.29 -6.34
C LYS A 77 -8.94 8.90 -7.82
N GLU A 78 -9.78 9.46 -8.70
CA GLU A 78 -9.79 9.13 -10.13
C GLU A 78 -8.49 9.54 -10.82
N TYR A 79 -7.97 10.73 -10.49
CA TYR A 79 -6.72 11.24 -11.02
C TYR A 79 -5.51 10.38 -10.58
N PHE A 80 -5.46 10.00 -9.31
CA PHE A 80 -4.41 9.11 -8.80
C PHE A 80 -4.51 7.69 -9.35
N ALA A 81 -5.71 7.22 -9.70
CA ALA A 81 -5.88 5.91 -10.32
C ALA A 81 -5.25 5.86 -11.72
N GLU A 82 -5.45 6.90 -12.55
CA GLU A 82 -4.81 7.00 -13.87
C GLU A 82 -3.28 7.05 -13.74
N LEU A 83 -2.76 7.89 -12.83
CA LEU A 83 -1.33 7.97 -12.53
C LEU A 83 -0.73 6.62 -12.09
N ALA A 84 -1.46 5.87 -11.24
CA ALA A 84 -1.02 4.56 -10.77
C ALA A 84 -0.97 3.53 -11.91
N VAL A 85 -1.97 3.53 -12.80
CA VAL A 85 -2.02 2.62 -13.96
C VAL A 85 -0.86 2.91 -14.91
N ASP A 86 -0.63 4.17 -15.25
CA ASP A 86 0.46 4.56 -16.15
C ASP A 86 1.83 4.20 -15.57
N ALA A 87 2.02 4.41 -14.26
CA ALA A 87 3.26 4.04 -13.57
C ALA A 87 3.51 2.53 -13.61
N VAL A 88 2.49 1.70 -13.35
CA VAL A 88 2.64 0.24 -13.37
C VAL A 88 2.84 -0.30 -14.79
N LEU A 89 2.18 0.27 -15.80
CA LEU A 89 2.39 -0.12 -17.20
C LEU A 89 3.83 0.14 -17.66
N ARG A 90 4.47 1.21 -17.15
CA ARG A 90 5.87 1.52 -17.46
C ARG A 90 6.87 0.52 -16.90
N LEU A 91 6.53 -0.17 -15.82
CA LEU A 91 7.37 -1.24 -15.26
C LEU A 91 7.48 -2.46 -16.19
N LYS A 92 6.72 -2.52 -17.31
CA LYS A 92 6.81 -3.57 -18.35
C LYS A 92 6.80 -5.00 -17.79
N GLY A 93 5.99 -5.24 -16.76
CA GLY A 93 5.87 -6.56 -16.12
C GLY A 93 6.78 -6.79 -14.91
N SER A 94 7.67 -5.83 -14.57
CA SER A 94 8.35 -5.86 -13.28
C SER A 94 7.35 -5.62 -12.15
N THR A 95 7.49 -6.39 -11.08
CA THR A 95 6.63 -6.31 -9.90
C THR A 95 7.31 -5.59 -8.75
N ASN A 96 8.53 -5.09 -8.97
CA ASN A 96 9.23 -4.35 -7.95
C ASN A 96 8.71 -2.92 -7.91
N LEU A 97 7.93 -2.62 -6.87
CA LEU A 97 7.41 -1.28 -6.59
C LEU A 97 8.52 -0.29 -6.22
N GLU A 98 9.69 -0.78 -5.77
CA GLU A 98 10.85 0.07 -5.49
C GLU A 98 11.36 0.77 -6.75
N SER A 99 11.04 0.29 -7.94
CA SER A 99 11.36 0.98 -9.20
C SER A 99 10.52 2.25 -9.43
N ILE A 100 9.43 2.44 -8.68
CA ILE A 100 8.63 3.66 -8.69
C ILE A 100 9.09 4.54 -7.53
N GLN A 101 9.64 5.71 -7.85
CA GLN A 101 9.98 6.71 -6.84
C GLN A 101 8.82 7.66 -6.63
N ILE A 102 8.43 7.88 -5.37
CA ILE A 102 7.43 8.90 -5.02
C ILE A 102 8.16 10.08 -4.37
N LEU A 103 8.10 11.25 -5.01
CA LEU A 103 8.69 12.50 -4.50
C LEU A 103 7.60 13.43 -3.98
N LYS A 104 7.61 13.71 -2.68
CA LYS A 104 6.69 14.66 -2.05
C LYS A 104 7.28 16.06 -2.09
N LYS A 105 6.60 17.01 -2.71
CA LYS A 105 7.02 18.42 -2.74
C LYS A 105 5.89 19.33 -2.28
N PRO A 106 6.07 20.08 -1.17
CA PRO A 106 5.03 20.96 -0.66
C PRO A 106 4.72 22.11 -1.63
N GLY A 107 3.47 22.56 -1.59
CA GLY A 107 2.94 23.65 -2.41
C GLY A 107 2.05 23.18 -3.56
N GLY A 108 1.06 24.00 -3.91
CA GLY A 108 0.05 23.68 -4.91
C GLY A 108 -1.05 22.78 -4.37
N SER A 109 -1.77 22.13 -5.28
CA SER A 109 -2.86 21.20 -5.04
C SER A 109 -2.47 19.76 -5.38
N LEU A 110 -3.23 18.78 -4.89
CA LEU A 110 -3.02 17.37 -5.23
C LEU A 110 -3.10 17.10 -6.75
N LYS A 111 -3.88 17.91 -7.48
CA LYS A 111 -4.02 17.83 -8.93
C LYS A 111 -2.80 18.30 -9.71
N ASP A 112 -1.88 19.00 -9.05
CA ASP A 112 -0.61 19.40 -9.66
C ASP A 112 0.45 18.28 -9.55
N SER A 113 0.10 17.14 -8.95
CA SER A 113 0.94 15.94 -8.93
C SER A 113 1.02 15.35 -10.34
N PHE A 114 2.14 14.74 -10.74
CA PHE A 114 2.27 14.17 -12.08
C PHE A 114 3.25 13.00 -12.11
N LEU A 115 3.12 12.15 -13.13
CA LEU A 115 4.07 11.10 -13.46
C LEU A 115 5.07 11.65 -14.48
N ASP A 116 6.34 11.74 -14.09
CA ASP A 116 7.39 12.23 -14.98
C ASP A 116 7.71 11.20 -16.05
N GLU A 117 7.86 11.62 -17.32
CA GLU A 117 8.22 10.73 -18.45
C GLU A 117 9.66 10.19 -18.37
N GLY A 118 10.50 10.82 -17.56
CA GLY A 118 11.86 10.42 -17.30
C GLY A 118 12.07 9.96 -15.87
N PHE A 119 13.08 10.53 -15.24
CA PHE A 119 13.42 10.27 -13.85
C PHE A 119 13.85 11.58 -13.18
N ILE A 120 13.38 11.81 -11.96
CA ILE A 120 13.73 12.99 -11.18
C ILE A 120 14.48 12.56 -9.93
N LEU A 121 15.64 13.16 -9.69
CA LEU A 121 16.46 12.94 -8.52
C LEU A 121 16.42 14.16 -7.60
N ASP A 122 16.15 13.93 -6.31
CA ASP A 122 16.12 14.97 -5.27
C ASP A 122 17.54 15.36 -4.81
N LYS A 123 18.30 15.93 -5.75
CA LYS A 123 19.67 16.39 -5.59
C LYS A 123 19.91 17.68 -6.35
N LYS A 124 20.99 18.37 -6.00
CA LYS A 124 21.45 19.60 -6.62
C LYS A 124 22.75 19.34 -7.36
N ILE A 125 22.96 20.09 -8.44
CA ILE A 125 24.22 20.03 -9.19
C ILE A 125 25.29 20.82 -8.42
N GLY A 126 26.51 20.27 -8.40
CA GLY A 126 27.68 20.86 -7.76
C GLY A 126 28.09 22.23 -8.32
N LEU A 127 28.95 22.94 -7.61
CA LEU A 127 29.42 24.27 -8.02
C LEU A 127 30.39 24.13 -9.21
N GLY A 128 30.20 24.96 -10.25
CA GLY A 128 31.06 24.95 -11.45
C GLY A 128 30.76 23.85 -12.47
N GLN A 129 29.83 22.95 -12.17
CA GLN A 129 29.41 21.88 -13.08
C GLN A 129 28.35 22.33 -14.10
N PRO A 130 28.24 21.67 -15.27
CA PRO A 130 27.24 22.01 -16.28
C PRO A 130 25.82 21.75 -15.77
N LYS A 131 24.96 22.77 -15.81
CA LYS A 131 23.55 22.69 -15.37
C LYS A 131 22.62 21.95 -16.34
N ARG A 132 23.08 21.77 -17.57
CA ARG A 132 22.35 21.08 -18.64
C ARG A 132 23.33 20.34 -19.52
N ILE A 133 23.10 19.04 -19.72
CA ILE A 133 23.88 18.17 -20.60
C ILE A 133 22.93 17.58 -21.64
N GLU A 134 23.29 17.67 -22.92
CA GLU A 134 22.60 17.00 -24.01
C GLU A 134 23.36 15.72 -24.43
N ASN A 135 22.61 14.67 -24.79
CA ASN A 135 23.10 13.33 -25.15
C ASN A 135 24.08 12.76 -24.12
N ALA A 136 23.66 12.77 -22.85
CA ALA A 136 24.48 12.33 -21.74
C ALA A 136 24.82 10.83 -21.80
N LYS A 137 26.08 10.51 -21.50
CA LYS A 137 26.53 9.15 -21.16
C LYS A 137 26.75 9.10 -19.66
N ILE A 138 26.03 8.20 -19.00
CA ILE A 138 25.94 8.15 -17.54
C ILE A 138 26.69 6.91 -17.06
N LEU A 139 27.67 7.11 -16.18
CA LEU A 139 28.29 6.03 -15.43
C LEU A 139 27.60 5.94 -14.07
N VAL A 140 26.99 4.79 -13.79
CA VAL A 140 26.40 4.50 -12.48
C VAL A 140 27.43 3.72 -11.68
N ALA A 141 27.90 4.25 -10.55
CA ALA A 141 28.97 3.64 -9.77
C ALA A 141 28.61 3.56 -8.27
N ASN A 142 28.96 2.44 -7.65
CA ASN A 142 28.88 2.21 -6.20
C ASN A 142 30.28 1.88 -5.66
N THR A 143 31.26 2.68 -6.06
CA THR A 143 32.67 2.53 -5.69
C THR A 143 33.08 3.64 -4.72
N ALA A 144 33.93 3.33 -3.75
CA ALA A 144 34.48 4.34 -2.87
C ALA A 144 35.45 5.25 -3.63
N MET A 145 35.15 6.56 -3.69
CA MET A 145 36.05 7.57 -4.26
C MET A 145 37.00 8.18 -3.20
N ASP A 146 36.58 8.14 -1.93
CA ASP A 146 37.37 8.54 -0.75
C ASP A 146 36.99 7.62 0.43
N THR A 147 37.25 8.01 1.68
CA THR A 147 36.99 7.19 2.88
C THR A 147 35.54 6.70 3.04
N ASP A 148 34.54 7.43 2.52
CA ASP A 148 33.11 7.14 2.74
C ASP A 148 32.22 7.22 1.47
N LYS A 149 32.67 6.70 0.31
CA LYS A 149 31.89 6.71 -0.97
C LYS A 149 31.37 8.09 -1.40
N LEU A 150 31.97 9.14 -0.85
CA LEU A 150 31.61 10.52 -1.02
C LEU A 150 32.50 11.22 -2.02
N ILE A 151 31.94 12.17 -2.76
CA ILE A 151 32.71 13.01 -3.69
C ILE A 151 33.08 14.28 -2.92
N TYR A 152 34.23 14.24 -2.24
CA TYR A 152 34.74 15.43 -1.55
C TYR A 152 35.11 16.54 -2.55
N ASN A 153 35.32 17.75 -2.00
CA ASN A 153 35.58 18.96 -2.77
C ASN A 153 36.68 18.81 -3.84
N PHE A 154 37.75 18.06 -3.56
CA PHE A 154 38.87 17.90 -4.51
C PHE A 154 38.49 17.03 -5.72
N PRO A 155 37.95 15.81 -5.56
CA PRO A 155 37.34 15.08 -6.67
C PRO A 155 36.26 15.87 -7.43
N GLU A 156 35.42 16.63 -6.74
CA GLU A 156 34.36 17.44 -7.38
C GLU A 156 34.94 18.50 -8.32
N GLU A 157 36.01 19.18 -7.91
CA GLU A 157 36.74 20.16 -8.74
C GLU A 157 37.34 19.51 -9.99
N LEU A 158 37.92 18.30 -9.85
CA LEU A 158 38.45 17.54 -10.99
C LEU A 158 37.35 17.18 -12.02
N PHE A 159 36.15 16.84 -11.55
CA PHE A 159 35.01 16.59 -12.44
C PHE A 159 34.55 17.86 -13.13
N ALA A 160 34.48 18.98 -12.41
CA ALA A 160 34.10 20.27 -12.96
C ALA A 160 35.09 20.74 -14.05
N ASP A 161 36.40 20.62 -13.80
CA ASP A 161 37.46 20.94 -14.76
C ASP A 161 37.40 20.05 -16.02
N ALA A 162 37.03 18.78 -15.84
CA ALA A 162 36.82 17.83 -16.94
C ALA A 162 35.47 18.02 -17.68
N GLY A 163 34.60 18.92 -17.19
CA GLY A 163 33.25 19.12 -17.74
C GLY A 163 32.30 17.95 -17.49
N ILE A 164 32.59 17.12 -16.48
CA ILE A 164 31.79 15.96 -16.07
C ILE A 164 30.85 16.37 -14.95
N LEU A 165 29.56 16.02 -15.08
CA LEU A 165 28.58 16.21 -14.02
C LEU A 165 28.74 15.10 -12.97
N ALA A 166 29.04 15.48 -11.73
CA ALA A 166 29.16 14.57 -10.61
C ALA A 166 27.93 14.69 -9.71
N ILE A 167 27.23 13.58 -9.50
CA ILE A 167 26.07 13.49 -8.62
C ILE A 167 26.44 12.54 -7.49
N GLU A 168 26.48 13.07 -6.26
CA GLU A 168 26.81 12.30 -5.06
C GLU A 168 25.59 11.91 -4.23
N HIS A 169 25.80 11.01 -3.27
CA HIS A 169 24.80 10.62 -2.27
C HIS A 169 23.46 10.14 -2.87
N ALA A 170 23.48 9.49 -4.03
CA ALA A 170 22.33 8.71 -4.46
C ALA A 170 22.24 7.48 -3.53
N ASP A 171 21.12 7.33 -2.84
CA ASP A 171 20.85 6.13 -2.04
C ASP A 171 20.90 4.89 -2.93
N PHE A 172 21.11 3.72 -2.33
CA PHE A 172 21.20 2.46 -3.08
C PHE A 172 20.02 2.25 -4.04
N GLU A 173 18.80 2.51 -3.57
CA GLU A 173 17.59 2.48 -4.41
C GLU A 173 17.65 3.49 -5.58
N GLY A 174 18.20 4.68 -5.35
CA GLY A 174 18.36 5.70 -6.38
C GLY A 174 19.34 5.27 -7.48
N ILE A 175 20.43 4.61 -7.11
CA ILE A 175 21.42 4.05 -8.03
C ILE A 175 20.79 2.94 -8.89
N GLU A 176 20.03 2.03 -8.28
CA GLU A 176 19.32 0.97 -9.01
C GLU A 176 18.28 1.54 -9.97
N ARG A 177 17.48 2.53 -9.54
CA ARG A 177 16.52 3.21 -10.43
C ARG A 177 17.22 3.89 -11.61
N LEU A 178 18.33 4.60 -11.37
CA LEU A 178 19.10 5.23 -12.45
C LEU A 178 19.65 4.20 -13.44
N ALA A 179 20.14 3.06 -12.98
CA ALA A 179 20.56 1.96 -13.83
C ALA A 179 19.41 1.44 -14.71
N LEU A 180 18.22 1.22 -14.13
CA LEU A 180 17.02 0.76 -14.84
C LEU A 180 16.48 1.78 -15.85
N VAL A 181 16.58 3.07 -15.54
CA VAL A 181 16.12 4.16 -16.42
C VAL A 181 17.06 4.34 -17.60
N THR A 182 18.36 4.44 -17.32
CA THR A 182 19.41 4.76 -18.30
C THR A 182 19.90 3.54 -19.07
N GLY A 183 19.62 2.32 -18.56
CA GLY A 183 20.03 1.04 -19.14
C GLY A 183 21.51 0.70 -18.95
N GLY A 184 22.19 1.37 -18.02
CA GLY A 184 23.60 1.13 -17.66
C GLY A 184 23.77 0.14 -16.50
N ASP A 185 24.95 -0.44 -16.38
CA ASP A 185 25.30 -1.36 -15.30
C ASP A 185 25.89 -0.60 -14.11
N ILE A 186 25.68 -1.12 -12.89
CA ILE A 186 26.25 -0.54 -11.67
C ILE A 186 27.71 -1.00 -11.53
N ALA A 187 28.65 -0.07 -11.70
CA ALA A 187 30.07 -0.33 -11.53
C ALA A 187 30.49 -0.35 -10.06
N SER A 188 31.01 -1.49 -9.58
CA SER A 188 31.58 -1.61 -8.21
C SER A 188 33.08 -1.37 -8.15
N THR A 189 33.77 -1.41 -9.29
CA THR A 189 35.22 -1.18 -9.43
C THR A 189 35.51 -0.50 -10.76
N PHE A 190 36.55 0.32 -10.82
CA PHE A 190 36.97 1.03 -12.04
C PHE A 190 38.08 0.34 -12.83
N ASP A 191 38.56 -0.84 -12.38
CA ASP A 191 39.71 -1.53 -12.97
C ASP A 191 39.50 -1.97 -14.42
N ASN A 192 38.26 -2.31 -14.80
CA ASN A 192 37.92 -2.77 -16.15
C ASN A 192 36.81 -1.91 -16.80
N PRO A 193 37.13 -0.70 -17.28
CA PRO A 193 36.15 0.24 -17.84
C PRO A 193 35.37 -0.33 -19.03
N GLU A 194 36.01 -1.18 -19.84
CA GLU A 194 35.41 -1.75 -21.06
C GLU A 194 34.30 -2.77 -20.77
N SER A 195 34.27 -3.32 -19.55
CA SER A 195 33.26 -4.32 -19.14
C SER A 195 31.96 -3.70 -18.63
N VAL A 196 31.94 -2.39 -18.38
CA VAL A 196 30.78 -1.68 -17.80
C VAL A 196 29.97 -1.03 -18.90
N LYS A 197 28.68 -1.37 -18.97
CA LYS A 197 27.76 -0.71 -19.88
C LYS A 197 27.38 0.67 -19.34
N LEU A 198 27.73 1.73 -20.07
CA LEU A 198 27.29 3.08 -19.75
C LEU A 198 25.80 3.27 -20.07
N GLY A 199 25.10 3.97 -19.17
CA GLY A 199 23.73 4.41 -19.38
C GLY A 199 23.64 5.58 -20.38
N HIS A 200 22.47 5.77 -20.98
CA HIS A 200 22.24 6.85 -21.93
C HIS A 200 20.95 7.63 -21.61
N CYS A 201 21.01 8.94 -21.76
CA CYS A 201 19.89 9.87 -21.57
C CYS A 201 20.01 11.05 -22.54
N ASN A 202 18.90 11.53 -23.08
CA ASN A 202 18.91 12.62 -24.06
C ASN A 202 19.24 13.97 -23.42
N VAL A 203 18.66 14.30 -22.27
CA VAL A 203 18.90 15.58 -21.59
C VAL A 203 18.95 15.35 -20.08
N ILE A 204 19.98 15.90 -19.43
CA ILE A 204 20.02 16.04 -17.97
C ILE A 204 20.00 17.54 -17.67
N GLU A 205 19.05 18.00 -16.87
CA GLU A 205 18.97 19.41 -16.49
C GLU A 205 18.48 19.64 -15.06
N GLU A 206 18.88 20.76 -14.46
CA GLU A 206 18.36 21.20 -13.16
C GLU A 206 16.99 21.89 -13.35
N ILE A 207 15.93 21.27 -12.83
CA ILE A 207 14.58 21.84 -12.80
C ILE A 207 14.22 22.33 -11.40
N MET A 208 13.27 23.25 -11.32
CA MET A 208 12.74 23.76 -10.06
C MET A 208 11.29 23.29 -9.88
N ILE A 209 11.03 22.51 -8.84
CA ILE A 209 9.68 22.07 -8.48
C ILE A 209 9.32 22.69 -7.12
N GLY A 210 8.49 23.72 -7.14
CA GLY A 210 8.24 24.55 -5.96
C GLY A 210 9.46 25.38 -5.61
N GLU A 211 10.03 25.15 -4.43
CA GLU A 211 11.23 25.85 -3.95
C GLU A 211 12.51 25.00 -4.08
N ASP A 212 12.35 23.71 -4.37
CA ASP A 212 13.45 22.76 -4.48
C ASP A 212 14.01 22.69 -5.90
N LYS A 213 15.34 22.58 -5.97
CA LYS A 213 16.06 22.29 -7.21
C LYS A 213 16.34 20.79 -7.28
N LEU A 214 15.97 20.19 -8.40
CA LEU A 214 16.02 18.76 -8.65
C LEU A 214 16.71 18.51 -9.99
N ILE A 215 17.29 17.33 -10.17
CA ILE A 215 17.88 16.92 -11.45
C ILE A 215 16.86 16.08 -12.21
N HIS A 216 16.55 16.49 -13.43
CA HIS A 216 15.62 15.82 -14.32
C HIS A 216 16.36 15.15 -15.47
N PHE A 217 16.03 13.89 -15.72
CA PHE A 217 16.59 13.06 -16.78
C PHE A 217 15.53 12.79 -17.85
N SER A 218 15.59 13.48 -18.98
CA SER A 218 14.62 13.36 -20.09
C SER A 218 15.10 12.45 -21.21
N GLY A 219 14.18 11.69 -21.81
CA GLY A 219 14.49 10.87 -23.00
C GLY A 219 15.38 9.69 -22.65
N VAL A 220 14.87 8.82 -21.79
CA VAL A 220 15.58 7.68 -21.20
C VAL A 220 15.39 6.42 -22.04
N ALA A 221 16.43 5.57 -22.12
CA ALA A 221 16.47 4.47 -23.08
C ALA A 221 15.52 3.29 -22.75
N MET A 222 15.46 2.87 -21.48
CA MET A 222 14.69 1.67 -21.07
C MET A 222 13.38 2.02 -20.35
N GLY A 223 13.34 3.13 -19.60
CA GLY A 223 12.14 3.65 -18.95
C GLY A 223 11.45 2.67 -17.99
N GLN A 224 12.21 1.75 -17.39
CA GLN A 224 11.69 0.70 -16.49
C GLN A 224 11.52 1.15 -15.03
N ALA A 225 11.91 2.38 -14.73
CA ALA A 225 11.66 3.05 -13.46
C ALA A 225 11.08 4.44 -13.77
N CYS A 226 10.27 4.97 -12.86
CA CYS A 226 9.59 6.24 -13.06
C CYS A 226 9.47 7.00 -11.74
N THR A 227 9.34 8.33 -11.86
CA THR A 227 9.17 9.20 -10.70
C THR A 227 7.77 9.82 -10.72
N ILE A 228 7.02 9.61 -9.64
CA ILE A 228 5.74 10.29 -9.39
C ILE A 228 6.02 11.45 -8.44
N VAL A 229 5.74 12.67 -8.88
CA VAL A 229 5.86 13.85 -8.05
C VAL A 229 4.49 14.16 -7.47
N LEU A 230 4.39 14.10 -6.13
CA LEU A 230 3.21 14.49 -5.39
C LEU A 230 3.34 15.94 -4.93
N ARG A 231 2.34 16.76 -5.28
CA ARG A 231 2.20 18.17 -4.87
C ARG A 231 1.01 18.30 -3.93
N GLY A 232 1.10 19.20 -2.95
CA GLY A 232 0.06 19.27 -1.92
C GLY A 232 0.23 20.44 -0.98
N ALA A 233 -0.90 20.87 -0.40
CA ALA A 233 -0.95 22.06 0.46
C ALA A 233 -0.26 21.86 1.83
N SER A 234 -0.18 20.62 2.32
CA SER A 234 0.47 20.28 3.58
C SER A 234 1.16 18.91 3.49
N GLU A 235 2.17 18.70 4.34
CA GLU A 235 2.88 17.41 4.42
C GLU A 235 1.92 16.26 4.76
N HIS A 236 0.95 16.48 5.64
CA HIS A 236 -0.05 15.48 6.00
C HIS A 236 -0.90 15.00 4.80
N VAL A 237 -1.18 15.89 3.85
CA VAL A 237 -1.93 15.55 2.64
C VAL A 237 -1.04 14.80 1.64
N LEU A 238 0.25 15.14 1.59
CA LEU A 238 1.23 14.45 0.73
C LEU A 238 1.53 13.02 1.22
N ASP A 239 1.70 12.84 2.53
CA ASP A 239 1.92 11.53 3.14
C ASP A 239 0.75 10.57 2.88
N GLU A 240 -0.48 11.11 2.81
CA GLU A 240 -1.63 10.31 2.42
C GLU A 240 -1.63 9.98 0.94
N ALA A 241 -1.43 10.98 0.09
CA ALA A 241 -1.46 10.75 -1.35
C ALA A 241 -0.42 9.66 -1.73
N GLU A 242 0.74 9.65 -1.07
CA GLU A 242 1.74 8.59 -1.19
C GLU A 242 1.18 7.21 -0.79
N ARG A 243 0.48 7.10 0.34
CA ARG A 243 -0.09 5.84 0.83
C ARG A 243 -1.22 5.33 -0.05
N SER A 244 -2.18 6.20 -0.35
CA SER A 244 -3.30 5.90 -1.22
C SER A 244 -2.81 5.41 -2.59
N LEU A 245 -1.77 6.06 -3.11
CA LEU A 245 -1.10 5.65 -4.33
C LEU A 245 -0.35 4.32 -4.16
N HIS A 246 0.38 4.12 -3.06
CA HIS A 246 1.06 2.86 -2.77
C HIS A 246 0.09 1.67 -2.71
N ASP A 247 -1.08 1.84 -2.09
CA ASP A 247 -2.14 0.82 -2.06
C ASP A 247 -2.64 0.49 -3.47
N ALA A 248 -2.88 1.51 -4.29
CA ALA A 248 -3.27 1.33 -5.69
C ALA A 248 -2.18 0.60 -6.50
N LEU A 249 -0.92 1.01 -6.36
CA LEU A 249 0.23 0.39 -7.01
C LEU A 249 0.42 -1.08 -6.57
N CYS A 250 0.19 -1.39 -5.30
CA CYS A 250 0.23 -2.75 -4.78
C CYS A 250 -0.81 -3.66 -5.45
N VAL A 251 -2.05 -3.18 -5.58
CA VAL A 251 -3.12 -3.96 -6.23
C VAL A 251 -2.84 -4.14 -7.72
N LEU A 252 -2.43 -3.07 -8.40
CA LEU A 252 -2.14 -3.10 -9.83
C LEU A 252 -0.95 -4.00 -10.17
N SER A 253 0.16 -3.91 -9.43
CA SER A 253 1.34 -4.77 -9.63
C SER A 253 1.03 -6.26 -9.39
N GLN A 254 0.16 -6.58 -8.43
CA GLN A 254 -0.33 -7.95 -8.24
C GLN A 254 -1.23 -8.41 -9.40
N THR A 255 -2.03 -7.50 -9.96
CA THR A 255 -2.93 -7.79 -11.09
C THR A 255 -2.15 -8.01 -12.39
N VAL A 256 -0.97 -7.40 -12.54
CA VAL A 256 -0.05 -7.71 -13.65
C VAL A 256 0.44 -9.16 -13.59
N ASN A 257 0.72 -9.67 -12.39
CA ASN A 257 1.11 -11.08 -12.20
C ASN A 257 -0.07 -12.06 -12.38
N ASP A 258 -1.23 -11.70 -11.83
CA ASP A 258 -2.45 -12.49 -11.90
C ASP A 258 -3.57 -11.64 -12.52
N THR A 259 -3.79 -11.85 -13.82
CA THR A 259 -4.71 -11.04 -14.63
C THR A 259 -6.18 -11.34 -14.34
N ARG A 260 -6.50 -12.20 -13.38
CA ARG A 260 -7.87 -12.53 -13.01
C ARG A 260 -8.47 -11.40 -12.17
N VAL A 261 -9.58 -10.86 -12.66
CA VAL A 261 -10.37 -9.84 -11.98
C VAL A 261 -11.76 -10.37 -11.65
N LEU A 262 -12.31 -9.89 -10.54
CA LEU A 262 -13.66 -10.16 -10.06
C LEU A 262 -14.47 -8.87 -10.06
N PHE A 263 -15.79 -8.97 -10.08
CA PHE A 263 -16.64 -7.81 -9.85
C PHE A 263 -16.59 -7.40 -8.37
N GLY A 264 -16.66 -6.12 -8.07
CA GLY A 264 -16.64 -5.62 -6.69
C GLY A 264 -18.02 -5.43 -6.07
N GLY A 265 -18.16 -4.47 -5.15
CA GLY A 265 -19.45 -4.09 -4.58
C GLY A 265 -20.13 -5.19 -3.75
N GLY A 266 -19.38 -6.13 -3.17
CA GLY A 266 -19.92 -7.25 -2.40
C GLY A 266 -20.36 -8.44 -3.25
N TRP A 267 -20.19 -8.39 -4.58
CA TRP A 267 -20.53 -9.49 -5.48
C TRP A 267 -19.76 -10.78 -5.17
N PRO A 268 -18.43 -10.79 -4.94
CA PRO A 268 -17.67 -12.02 -4.68
C PRO A 268 -18.17 -12.71 -3.42
N GLU A 269 -18.44 -11.93 -2.37
CA GLU A 269 -18.92 -12.42 -1.08
C GLU A 269 -20.31 -13.05 -1.20
N MET A 270 -21.21 -12.44 -1.98
CA MET A 270 -22.54 -12.99 -2.23
C MET A 270 -22.49 -14.28 -3.07
N VAL A 271 -21.60 -14.36 -4.06
CA VAL A 271 -21.38 -15.59 -4.85
C VAL A 271 -20.85 -16.72 -3.96
N MET A 272 -19.84 -16.42 -3.13
CA MET A 272 -19.31 -17.38 -2.17
C MET A 272 -20.37 -17.79 -1.14
N ALA A 273 -21.16 -16.85 -0.62
CA ALA A 273 -22.21 -17.12 0.35
C ALA A 273 -23.29 -18.06 -0.22
N LYS A 274 -23.67 -17.90 -1.50
CA LYS A 274 -24.57 -18.82 -2.20
C LYS A 274 -23.99 -20.23 -2.28
N ALA A 275 -22.74 -20.36 -2.73
CA ALA A 275 -22.08 -21.66 -2.86
C ALA A 275 -21.94 -22.38 -1.51
N VAL A 276 -21.63 -21.63 -0.45
CA VAL A 276 -21.55 -22.14 0.92
C VAL A 276 -22.93 -22.53 1.46
N ASP A 277 -23.98 -21.74 1.20
CA ASP A 277 -25.35 -22.07 1.61
C ASP A 277 -25.86 -23.35 0.93
N ASP A 278 -25.61 -23.51 -0.37
CA ASP A 278 -25.95 -24.73 -1.12
C ASP A 278 -25.22 -25.97 -0.56
N LEU A 279 -23.99 -25.80 -0.07
CA LEU A 279 -23.23 -26.86 0.59
C LEU A 279 -23.78 -27.18 2.00
N ALA A 280 -24.22 -26.15 2.74
CA ALA A 280 -24.80 -26.33 4.07
C ALA A 280 -26.05 -27.21 4.01
N ARG A 281 -26.91 -27.01 2.99
CA ARG A 281 -28.14 -27.81 2.77
C ARG A 281 -27.87 -29.28 2.48
N LYS A 282 -26.73 -29.60 1.86
CA LYS A 282 -26.33 -30.98 1.52
C LYS A 282 -25.61 -31.69 2.66
N THR A 283 -25.07 -30.94 3.62
CA THR A 283 -24.22 -31.49 4.69
C THR A 283 -25.08 -31.84 5.91
N PRO A 284 -25.11 -33.10 6.39
CA PRO A 284 -25.89 -33.47 7.56
C PRO A 284 -25.19 -33.12 8.88
N GLY A 285 -26.01 -32.90 9.91
CA GLY A 285 -25.56 -32.77 11.30
C GLY A 285 -24.98 -31.40 11.66
N LYS A 286 -24.24 -31.34 12.78
CA LYS A 286 -23.75 -30.08 13.38
C LYS A 286 -22.84 -29.27 12.46
N LYS A 287 -22.17 -29.91 11.51
CA LYS A 287 -21.31 -29.23 10.51
C LYS A 287 -22.11 -28.28 9.63
N SER A 288 -23.38 -28.60 9.32
CA SER A 288 -24.27 -27.72 8.54
C SER A 288 -24.40 -26.33 9.16
N HIS A 289 -24.53 -26.25 10.49
CA HIS A 289 -24.65 -24.97 11.20
C HIS A 289 -23.37 -24.11 11.11
N ALA A 290 -22.20 -24.74 11.12
CA ALA A 290 -20.94 -24.01 10.95
C ALA A 290 -20.79 -23.47 9.52
N ILE A 291 -21.22 -24.25 8.52
CA ILE A 291 -21.22 -23.83 7.11
C ILE A 291 -22.21 -22.68 6.88
N ASP A 292 -23.42 -22.76 7.45
CA ASP A 292 -24.40 -21.66 7.43
C ASP A 292 -23.85 -20.39 8.10
N ALA A 293 -23.19 -20.53 9.27
CA ALA A 293 -22.54 -19.41 9.94
C ALA A 293 -21.46 -18.74 9.06
N PHE A 294 -20.69 -19.51 8.31
CA PHE A 294 -19.70 -18.97 7.37
C PHE A 294 -20.36 -18.21 6.21
N SER A 295 -21.48 -18.72 5.67
CA SER A 295 -22.25 -18.00 4.64
C SER A 295 -22.76 -16.65 5.15
N ARG A 296 -23.23 -16.60 6.41
CA ARG A 296 -23.66 -15.34 7.04
C ARG A 296 -22.50 -14.38 7.28
N ALA A 297 -21.33 -14.89 7.65
CA ALA A 297 -20.13 -14.08 7.84
C ALA A 297 -19.68 -13.41 6.53
N LEU A 298 -19.75 -14.12 5.39
CA LEU A 298 -19.47 -13.53 4.08
C LEU A 298 -20.43 -12.38 3.75
N GLN A 299 -21.71 -12.51 4.09
CA GLN A 299 -22.72 -11.47 3.89
C GLN A 299 -22.52 -10.24 4.80
N ALA A 300 -21.67 -10.32 5.82
CA ALA A 300 -21.38 -9.17 6.67
C ALA A 300 -20.66 -8.05 5.91
N ILE A 301 -19.80 -8.37 4.94
CA ILE A 301 -19.06 -7.38 4.14
C ILE A 301 -20.02 -6.47 3.35
N PRO A 302 -20.92 -6.98 2.49
CA PRO A 302 -21.87 -6.13 1.80
C PRO A 302 -22.83 -5.41 2.77
N THR A 303 -23.20 -6.04 3.89
CA THR A 303 -24.02 -5.39 4.93
C THR A 303 -23.34 -4.14 5.48
N ILE A 304 -22.05 -4.25 5.86
CA ILE A 304 -21.27 -3.13 6.40
C ILE A 304 -21.07 -2.03 5.36
N ILE A 305 -20.88 -2.38 4.08
CA ILE A 305 -20.76 -1.41 2.99
C ILE A 305 -22.06 -0.59 2.86
N ALA A 306 -23.23 -1.24 2.95
CA ALA A 306 -24.53 -0.56 2.93
C ALA A 306 -24.78 0.28 4.19
N ASP A 307 -24.43 -0.24 5.37
CA ASP A 307 -24.57 0.48 6.65
C ASP A 307 -23.73 1.77 6.66
N ASN A 308 -22.46 1.70 6.23
CA ASN A 308 -21.59 2.86 6.14
C ASN A 308 -22.08 3.89 5.11
N ALA A 309 -22.83 3.45 4.09
CA ALA A 309 -23.48 4.33 3.14
C ALA A 309 -24.76 4.99 3.68
N GLY A 310 -25.26 4.58 4.85
CA GLY A 310 -26.53 5.04 5.42
C GLY A 310 -27.76 4.50 4.71
N LEU A 311 -27.63 3.36 4.01
CA LEU A 311 -28.72 2.70 3.28
C LEU A 311 -29.39 1.63 4.15
N ASP A 312 -30.59 1.17 3.77
CA ASP A 312 -31.21 0.02 4.41
C ASP A 312 -30.49 -1.28 3.98
N SER A 313 -29.52 -1.68 4.81
CA SER A 313 -28.72 -2.88 4.56
C SER A 313 -29.56 -4.15 4.56
N ALA A 314 -30.62 -4.23 5.38
CA ALA A 314 -31.47 -5.41 5.45
C ALA A 314 -32.26 -5.60 4.13
N GLU A 315 -32.81 -4.51 3.59
CA GLU A 315 -33.51 -4.54 2.31
C GLU A 315 -32.54 -4.87 1.15
N LEU A 316 -31.40 -4.17 1.07
CA LEU A 316 -30.43 -4.37 -0.02
C LEU A 316 -29.84 -5.78 -0.05
N ILE A 317 -29.51 -6.35 1.11
CA ILE A 317 -28.98 -7.71 1.20
C ILE A 317 -30.04 -8.74 0.82
N SER A 318 -31.29 -8.51 1.18
CA SER A 318 -32.41 -9.35 0.76
C SER A 318 -32.57 -9.34 -0.77
N GLN A 319 -32.53 -8.14 -1.38
CA GLN A 319 -32.60 -7.98 -2.84
C GLN A 319 -31.40 -8.64 -3.54
N LEU A 320 -30.17 -8.40 -3.05
CA LEU A 320 -28.96 -9.05 -3.58
C LEU A 320 -29.06 -10.57 -3.51
N ARG A 321 -29.51 -11.11 -2.39
CA ARG A 321 -29.66 -12.56 -2.24
C ARG A 321 -30.62 -13.11 -3.30
N ALA A 322 -31.73 -12.43 -3.57
CA ALA A 322 -32.68 -12.82 -4.61
C ALA A 322 -32.07 -12.73 -6.02
N GLU A 323 -31.32 -11.69 -6.33
CA GLU A 323 -30.64 -11.52 -7.63
C GLU A 323 -29.56 -12.59 -7.85
N HIS A 324 -28.74 -12.89 -6.83
CA HIS A 324 -27.68 -13.91 -6.93
C HIS A 324 -28.22 -15.34 -7.08
N HIS A 325 -29.50 -15.61 -6.80
CA HIS A 325 -30.11 -16.89 -7.11
C HIS A 325 -30.32 -17.09 -8.62
N LYS A 326 -30.42 -16.01 -9.40
CA LYS A 326 -30.51 -16.07 -10.87
C LYS A 326 -29.18 -16.51 -11.50
N GLU A 327 -29.23 -17.02 -12.72
CA GLU A 327 -28.04 -17.38 -13.50
C GLU A 327 -27.32 -16.12 -14.02
N ASN A 328 -25.98 -16.16 -14.09
CA ASN A 328 -25.12 -15.05 -14.56
C ASN A 328 -25.38 -13.70 -13.89
N CYS A 329 -25.59 -13.70 -12.58
CA CYS A 329 -25.73 -12.48 -11.82
C CYS A 329 -24.39 -11.74 -11.72
N THR A 330 -24.38 -10.45 -12.05
CA THR A 330 -23.26 -9.49 -11.86
C THR A 330 -23.63 -8.38 -10.86
N ALA A 331 -24.67 -8.62 -10.07
CA ALA A 331 -25.25 -7.60 -9.20
C ALA A 331 -24.40 -7.35 -7.95
N GLY A 332 -24.25 -6.10 -7.56
CA GLY A 332 -23.60 -5.68 -6.32
C GLY A 332 -24.26 -4.44 -5.73
N ILE A 333 -23.72 -3.94 -4.63
CA ILE A 333 -24.20 -2.72 -3.99
C ILE A 333 -23.66 -1.51 -4.75
N ASP A 334 -24.56 -0.76 -5.37
CA ASP A 334 -24.26 0.57 -5.88
C ASP A 334 -24.56 1.60 -4.79
N VAL A 335 -23.50 2.01 -4.10
CA VAL A 335 -23.56 2.98 -3.00
C VAL A 335 -23.95 4.39 -3.48
N ILE A 336 -23.78 4.71 -4.75
CA ILE A 336 -24.09 6.04 -5.29
C ILE A 336 -25.59 6.14 -5.57
N THR A 337 -26.18 5.11 -6.19
CA THR A 337 -27.64 5.09 -6.45
C THR A 337 -28.46 4.61 -5.26
N GLY A 338 -27.82 3.94 -4.29
CA GLY A 338 -28.49 3.35 -3.15
C GLY A 338 -29.30 2.10 -3.49
N SER A 339 -28.92 1.39 -4.55
CA SER A 339 -29.66 0.24 -5.07
C SER A 339 -28.74 -0.92 -5.50
N VAL A 340 -29.34 -2.06 -5.81
CA VAL A 340 -28.63 -3.20 -6.40
C VAL A 340 -28.39 -2.93 -7.89
N GLY A 341 -27.13 -2.95 -8.32
CA GLY A 341 -26.72 -2.59 -9.67
C GLY A 341 -25.74 -3.58 -10.30
N ASP A 342 -25.64 -3.56 -11.63
CA ASP A 342 -24.72 -4.39 -12.41
C ASP A 342 -23.29 -3.86 -12.31
N MET A 343 -22.43 -4.57 -11.58
CA MET A 343 -21.04 -4.14 -11.31
C MET A 343 -20.17 -4.14 -12.56
N GLN A 344 -20.48 -4.98 -13.56
CA GLN A 344 -19.74 -5.01 -14.82
C GLN A 344 -19.96 -3.72 -15.59
N LYS A 345 -21.21 -3.22 -15.67
CA LYS A 345 -21.52 -1.95 -16.34
C LYS A 345 -20.99 -0.74 -15.59
N ARG A 346 -20.86 -0.84 -14.27
CA ARG A 346 -20.27 0.20 -13.43
C ARG A 346 -18.74 0.21 -13.44
N GLY A 347 -18.10 -0.83 -13.98
CA GLY A 347 -16.63 -0.95 -14.02
C GLY A 347 -15.99 -1.19 -12.65
N ILE A 348 -16.77 -1.60 -11.64
CA ILE A 348 -16.25 -1.84 -10.30
C ILE A 348 -15.65 -3.25 -10.26
N SER A 349 -14.32 -3.32 -10.19
CA SER A 349 -13.57 -4.57 -10.23
C SER A 349 -12.60 -4.69 -9.05
N GLU A 350 -12.31 -5.92 -8.64
CA GLU A 350 -11.35 -6.25 -7.58
C GLU A 350 -10.39 -7.34 -8.08
N ALA A 351 -9.15 -7.33 -7.58
CA ALA A 351 -8.16 -8.33 -7.94
C ALA A 351 -8.50 -9.69 -7.29
N PHE A 352 -8.51 -10.77 -8.08
CA PHE A 352 -8.80 -12.12 -7.59
C PHE A 352 -7.86 -12.53 -6.44
N LYS A 353 -6.56 -12.27 -6.61
CA LYS A 353 -5.53 -12.62 -5.64
C LYS A 353 -5.74 -11.97 -4.28
N VAL A 354 -6.19 -10.71 -4.26
CA VAL A 354 -6.51 -9.98 -3.02
C VAL A 354 -7.67 -10.65 -2.30
N LYS A 355 -8.77 -10.98 -3.00
CA LYS A 355 -9.91 -11.68 -2.39
C LYS A 355 -9.57 -13.08 -1.90
N GLN A 356 -8.76 -13.81 -2.67
CA GLN A 356 -8.27 -15.11 -2.25
C GLN A 356 -7.47 -15.02 -0.95
N ALA A 357 -6.55 -14.05 -0.86
CA ALA A 357 -5.74 -13.83 0.34
C ALA A 357 -6.60 -13.43 1.55
N ILE A 358 -7.60 -12.55 1.37
CA ILE A 358 -8.55 -12.17 2.42
C ILE A 358 -9.26 -13.40 2.98
N LEU A 359 -9.81 -14.26 2.13
CA LEU A 359 -10.57 -15.43 2.56
C LEU A 359 -9.69 -16.44 3.32
N LEU A 360 -8.50 -16.74 2.79
CA LEU A 360 -7.56 -17.68 3.41
C LEU A 360 -7.10 -17.15 4.78
N SER A 361 -6.63 -15.91 4.83
CA SER A 361 -6.09 -15.32 6.07
C SER A 361 -7.16 -15.19 7.15
N ALA A 362 -8.39 -14.80 6.78
CA ALA A 362 -9.51 -14.70 7.72
C ALA A 362 -9.93 -16.08 8.26
N THR A 363 -9.92 -17.12 7.40
CA THR A 363 -10.27 -18.48 7.80
C THR A 363 -9.21 -19.07 8.73
N GLU A 364 -7.93 -18.88 8.42
CA GLU A 364 -6.81 -19.29 9.28
C GLU A 364 -6.89 -18.59 10.65
N ALA A 365 -7.12 -17.27 10.68
CA ALA A 365 -7.28 -16.54 11.93
C ALA A 365 -8.47 -17.05 12.75
N ALA A 366 -9.61 -17.32 12.11
CA ALA A 366 -10.79 -17.87 12.78
C ALA A 366 -10.52 -19.27 13.36
N GLU A 367 -9.84 -20.15 12.61
CA GLU A 367 -9.46 -21.47 13.10
C GLU A 367 -8.54 -21.37 14.32
N MET A 368 -7.54 -20.49 14.26
CA MET A 368 -6.60 -20.26 15.37
C MET A 368 -7.32 -19.79 16.63
N ILE A 369 -8.25 -18.82 16.51
CA ILE A 369 -9.04 -18.30 17.63
C ILE A 369 -9.98 -19.38 18.21
N LEU A 370 -10.68 -20.13 17.35
CA LEU A 370 -11.64 -21.16 17.79
C LEU A 370 -10.98 -22.34 18.52
N ARG A 371 -9.68 -22.58 18.26
CA ARG A 371 -8.90 -23.64 18.91
C ARG A 371 -8.38 -23.25 20.28
N VAL A 372 -8.47 -21.98 20.69
CA VAL A 372 -8.02 -21.53 22.02
C VAL A 372 -9.00 -22.03 23.09
N ASP A 373 -8.48 -22.79 24.05
CA ASP A 373 -9.21 -23.21 25.25
C ASP A 373 -8.66 -22.60 26.55
N GLU A 374 -7.44 -22.06 26.53
CA GLU A 374 -6.77 -21.49 27.70
C GLU A 374 -5.90 -20.28 27.31
N ILE A 375 -5.97 -19.22 28.11
CA ILE A 375 -5.13 -18.01 27.97
C ILE A 375 -4.36 -17.82 29.28
N ILE A 376 -3.04 -17.89 29.19
CA ILE A 376 -2.14 -17.73 30.34
C ILE A 376 -1.32 -16.46 30.15
N THR A 377 -1.54 -15.49 31.04
CA THR A 377 -0.78 -14.24 31.08
C THR A 377 0.30 -14.36 32.16
N CYS A 378 1.56 -14.28 31.75
CA CYS A 378 2.70 -14.29 32.66
C CYS A 378 2.68 -13.05 33.57
N ALA A 379 3.14 -13.24 34.82
CA ALA A 379 3.32 -12.14 35.75
C ALA A 379 4.19 -11.04 35.14
N PRO A 380 3.80 -9.76 35.27
CA PRO A 380 4.57 -8.65 34.72
C PRO A 380 5.97 -8.61 35.31
N ARG A 381 6.97 -8.24 34.50
CA ARG A 381 8.34 -8.04 35.00
C ARG A 381 8.30 -6.93 36.04
N ARG A 382 8.66 -7.25 37.29
CA ARG A 382 8.93 -6.25 38.31
C ARG A 382 10.12 -5.43 37.83
N ARG A 383 9.97 -4.10 37.73
CA ARG A 383 11.13 -3.22 37.59
C ARG A 383 11.92 -3.37 38.88
N GLU A 384 13.12 -3.93 38.80
CA GLU A 384 14.10 -3.73 39.86
C GLU A 384 14.38 -2.23 39.88
N ASP A 385 14.04 -1.58 41.00
CA ASP A 385 14.51 -0.23 41.26
C ASP A 385 16.03 -0.28 41.23
N ARG A 386 16.63 0.30 40.19
CA ARG A 386 18.06 0.56 40.15
C ARG A 386 18.36 1.53 41.29
N MET A 387 18.83 0.99 42.42
CA MET A 387 19.41 1.77 43.53
C MET A 387 20.58 2.60 43.04
#